data_AF-A0A0F9JQY4-F1
#
_entry.id   AF-A0A0F9JQY4-F1
#
_cell.length_a   1.000
_cell.length_b   1.000
_cell.length_c   1.000
_cell.angle_alpha   90.00
_cell.angle_beta   90.00
_cell.angle_gamma   90.00
#
_symmetry.space_group_name_H-M   'P 1'
#
loop_
_entity.id
_entity.type
_entity.pdbx_description
1 polymer ?
#
loop_
_entity_poly.entity_id
_entity_poly.type
_entity_poly.pdbx_seq_one_letter_code
_entity_poly.pdbx_strand_id
1 'polypeptide(L)' 'GKDQPSLDKQFVRNYLDKIKFDRQPPAPVLPTEIVQKTRQKYIEAFTLLTGQTFPWE' A
#
# COMPACT_ATOMS: atom_id res chain seq x y z
N GLY A 1 14.06 -8.04 -15.35
CA GLY A 1 13.99 -7.18 -14.14
C GLY A 1 13.14 -7.90 -13.12
N LYS A 2 13.55 -7.93 -11.85
CA LYS A 2 12.71 -8.46 -10.76
C LYS A 2 11.78 -7.33 -10.29
N ASP A 3 10.58 -7.68 -9.87
CA ASP A 3 9.70 -6.73 -9.20
C ASP A 3 10.44 -6.11 -8.00
N GLN A 4 10.48 -4.78 -7.96
CA GLN A 4 11.05 -4.09 -6.81
C GLN A 4 10.11 -4.27 -5.62
N PRO A 5 10.64 -4.51 -4.40
CA PRO A 5 9.82 -4.56 -3.22
C PRO A 5 9.07 -3.23 -3.09
N SER A 6 7.74 -3.27 -3.21
CA SER A 6 6.96 -2.06 -3.08
C SER A 6 7.03 -1.59 -1.63
N LEU A 7 7.59 -0.40 -1.46
CA LEU A 7 7.56 0.40 -0.24
C LEU A 7 6.41 1.43 -0.28
N ASP A 8 5.50 1.28 -1.26
CA ASP A 8 4.47 2.25 -1.60
C ASP A 8 3.11 1.58 -1.91
N LYS A 9 2.24 2.28 -2.62
CA LYS A 9 0.83 1.93 -2.85
C LYS A 9 0.63 0.80 -3.87
N GLN A 10 1.61 -0.08 -4.10
CA GLN A 10 1.49 -1.10 -5.13
C GLN A 10 0.39 -2.14 -4.81
N PHE A 11 0.13 -2.43 -3.54
CA PHE A 11 -0.98 -3.32 -3.15
C PHE A 11 -2.34 -2.76 -3.56
N VAL A 12 -2.53 -1.44 -3.38
CA VAL A 12 -3.76 -0.76 -3.81
C VAL A 12 -3.87 -0.78 -5.33
N ARG A 13 -2.79 -0.44 -6.04
CA ARG A 13 -2.77 -0.48 -7.53
C ARG A 13 -3.13 -1.87 -8.05
N ASN A 14 -2.46 -2.90 -7.56
CA ASN A 14 -2.72 -4.28 -7.95
C ASN A 14 -4.17 -4.70 -7.65
N TYR A 15 -4.74 -4.24 -6.53
CA TYR A 15 -6.14 -4.51 -6.21
C TYR A 15 -7.10 -3.81 -7.18
N LEU A 16 -6.88 -2.52 -7.46
CA LEU A 16 -7.69 -1.75 -8.40
C LEU A 16 -7.61 -2.33 -9.82
N ASP A 17 -6.43 -2.75 -10.26
CA ASP A 17 -6.25 -3.41 -11.55
C ASP A 17 -6.95 -4.79 -11.58
N LYS A 18 -6.89 -5.56 -10.49
CA LYS A 18 -7.57 -6.87 -10.38
C LYS A 18 -9.08 -6.77 -10.52
N ILE A 19 -9.70 -5.75 -9.94
CA ILE A 19 -11.14 -5.51 -10.07
C ILE A 19 -11.51 -4.75 -11.36
N LYS A 20 -10.52 -4.48 -12.22
CA LYS A 20 -10.68 -3.70 -13.46
C LYS A 20 -11.34 -2.35 -13.22
N PHE A 21 -10.94 -1.67 -12.14
CA PHE A 21 -11.45 -0.35 -11.82
C PHE A 21 -11.07 0.63 -12.94
N ASP A 22 -12.06 1.30 -13.51
CA ASP A 22 -11.95 2.25 -14.63
C ASP A 22 -11.34 3.60 -14.23
N ARG A 23 -10.91 3.72 -12.97
CA ARG A 23 -10.31 4.91 -12.37
C ARG A 23 -11.27 6.11 -12.32
N GLN A 24 -12.59 5.86 -12.38
CA GLN A 24 -13.62 6.87 -12.21
C GLN A 24 -14.19 6.84 -10.79
N PRO A 25 -14.45 8.01 -10.17
CA PRO A 25 -15.11 8.05 -8.87
C PRO A 25 -16.57 7.57 -8.97
N PRO A 26 -17.13 6.97 -7.90
CA PRO A 26 -16.51 6.72 -6.59
C PRO A 26 -15.57 5.51 -6.58
N ALA A 27 -14.46 5.62 -5.85
CA ALA A 27 -13.53 4.51 -5.68
C ALA A 27 -14.17 3.38 -4.86
N PRO A 28 -13.90 2.11 -5.20
CA PRO A 28 -14.40 0.97 -4.45
C PRO A 28 -13.74 0.89 -3.08
N VAL A 29 -14.48 0.33 -2.12
CA VAL A 29 -13.95 0.07 -0.77
C VAL A 29 -12.81 -0.94 -0.88
N LEU A 30 -11.65 -0.57 -0.34
CA LEU A 30 -10.48 -1.46 -0.30
C LEU A 30 -10.67 -2.52 0.79
N PRO A 31 -10.38 -3.80 0.52
CA PRO A 31 -10.38 -4.84 1.54
C PRO A 31 -9.39 -4.51 2.66
N THR A 32 -9.75 -4.83 3.90
CA THR A 32 -8.92 -4.59 5.08
C THR A 32 -7.50 -5.13 4.91
N GLU A 33 -7.33 -6.30 4.28
CA GLU A 33 -6.01 -6.87 4.03
C GLU A 33 -5.11 -5.97 3.18
N ILE A 34 -5.66 -5.35 2.11
CA ILE A 34 -4.91 -4.45 1.24
C ILE A 34 -4.52 -3.18 1.98
N VAL A 35 -5.42 -2.67 2.82
CA VAL A 35 -5.16 -1.51 3.68
C VAL A 35 -4.04 -1.83 4.69
N GLN A 36 -4.10 -2.97 5.38
CA GLN A 36 -3.09 -3.39 6.35
C GLN A 36 -1.73 -3.61 5.68
N LYS A 37 -1.67 -4.32 4.55
CA LYS A 37 -0.42 -4.52 3.79
C LYS A 37 0.20 -3.20 3.35
N THR A 38 -0.61 -2.27 2.87
CA THR A 38 -0.16 -0.94 2.46
C THR A 38 0.35 -0.14 3.67
N ARG A 39 -0.38 -0.16 4.80
CA ARG A 39 0.04 0.47 6.05
C ARG A 39 1.40 -0.06 6.51
N GLN A 40 1.57 -1.39 6.53
CA GLN A 40 2.82 -2.02 6.98
C GLN A 40 4.01 -1.56 6.15
N LYS A 41 3.86 -1.42 4.83
CA LYS A 41 4.93 -0.90 3.97
C LYS A 41 5.29 0.54 4.23
N TYR A 42 4.30 1.39 4.52
CA TYR A 42 4.58 2.76 4.91
C TYR A 42 5.30 2.86 6.26
N ILE A 43 4.95 2.00 7.23
CA ILE A 43 5.64 1.95 8.51
C ILE A 43 7.08 1.45 8.31
N GLU A 44 7.28 0.37 7.55
CA GLU A 44 8.60 -0.15 7.19
C GLU A 44 9.46 0.93 6.52
N ALA A 45 8.91 1.63 5.53
CA ALA A 45 9.60 2.73 4.86
C ALA A 45 9.92 3.89 5.82
N PHE A 46 8.99 4.27 6.69
CA PHE A 46 9.22 5.31 7.70
C PHE A 46 10.37 4.93 8.63
N THR A 47 10.34 3.72 9.19
CA THR A 47 11.36 3.23 10.12
C THR A 47 12.73 3.15 9.44
N LEU A 48 12.79 2.69 8.18
CA LEU A 48 14.03 2.64 7.41
C LEU A 48 14.61 4.02 7.11
N LEU A 49 13.76 5.00 6.77
CA LEU A 49 14.22 6.34 6.40
C LEU A 49 14.58 7.21 7.60
N THR A 50 13.83 7.07 8.70
CA THR A 50 13.97 7.94 9.88
C THR A 50 14.79 7.30 10.99
N GLY A 51 14.96 5.97 10.98
CA GLY A 51 15.53 5.22 12.10
C GLY A 51 14.67 5.23 13.37
N GLN A 52 13.44 5.75 13.30
CA GLN A 52 12.53 5.86 14.43
C GLN A 52 11.39 4.85 14.30
N THR A 53 10.91 4.33 15.43
CA THR A 53 9.67 3.55 15.47
C THR A 53 8.50 4.46 15.11
N PHE A 54 7.58 3.98 14.28
CA PHE A 54 6.40 4.74 13.90
C PHE A 54 5.56 5.04 15.16
N PRO A 55 5.24 6.32 15.46
CA PRO A 55 4.72 6.73 16.76
C PRO A 55 3.30 6.26 17.13
N TRP A 56 2.67 5.47 16.25
CA TRP A 56 1.28 5.00 16.35
C TRP A 56 1.16 3.51 16.01
N GLU A 57 2.30 2.81 16.04
CA GLU A 57 2.34 1.35 16.05
C GLU A 57 2.12 0.82 17.47
#